data_AF-E4LAA2-F1
#
_entry.id   AF-E4LAA2-F1
#
_cell.length_a   1.000
_cell.length_b   1.000
_cell.length_c   1.000
_cell.angle_alpha   90.00
_cell.angle_beta   90.00
_cell.angle_gamma   90.00
#
_symmetry.space_group_name_H-M   'P 1'
#
loop_
_entity.id
_entity.type
_entity.pdbx_description
1 polymer ?
#
loop_
_entity_poly.entity_id
_entity_poly.type
_entity_poly.pdbx_seq_one_letter_code
_entity_poly.pdbx_strand_id
1 'polypeptide(L)' 'METIKEELKKPYVTQELVDYLNTWFNLDACLCNDIKNLRQFYGYCKGIRDVINHLAMLAEEGKGE' A
#
# COMPACT_ATOMS: atom_id res chain seq x y z
N MET A 1 -30.41 0.80 9.92
CA MET A 1 -29.58 1.92 10.43
C MET A 1 -28.25 1.45 11.00
N GLU A 2 -28.16 0.27 11.62
CA GLU A 2 -26.87 -0.30 12.06
C GLU A 2 -25.92 -0.65 10.91
N THR A 3 -26.44 -1.20 9.81
CA THR A 3 -25.67 -1.64 8.63
C THR A 3 -24.83 -0.51 8.00
N ILE A 4 -25.42 0.68 7.83
CA ILE A 4 -24.72 1.86 7.26
C ILE A 4 -23.58 2.34 8.18
N LYS A 5 -23.74 2.22 9.50
CA LYS A 5 -22.68 2.59 10.45
C LYS A 5 -21.52 1.59 10.46
N GLU A 6 -21.76 0.35 10.06
CA GLU A 6 -20.72 -0.67 9.92
C GLU A 6 -19.98 -0.53 8.59
N GLU A 7 -20.69 -0.22 7.50
CA GLU A 7 -20.08 0.12 6.20
C GLU A 7 -19.15 1.33 6.27
N LEU A 8 -19.55 2.38 7.00
CA LEU A 8 -18.71 3.58 7.21
C LEU A 8 -17.44 3.33 8.05
N LYS A 9 -17.32 2.18 8.73
CA LYS A 9 -16.11 1.81 9.46
C LYS A 9 -15.09 1.06 8.61
N LYS A 10 -15.48 0.62 7.41
CA LYS A 10 -14.54 -0.07 6.51
C LYS A 10 -13.56 0.96 5.94
N PRO A 11 -12.23 0.75 6.09
CA PRO A 11 -11.25 1.62 5.46
C PRO A 11 -11.40 1.55 3.94
N TYR A 12 -11.64 2.70 3.31
CA TYR A 12 -11.76 2.81 1.87
C TYR A 12 -10.43 3.26 1.26
N VAL A 13 -9.96 2.51 0.26
CA VAL A 13 -8.73 2.79 -0.47
C VAL A 13 -9.05 2.82 -1.96
N THR A 14 -8.64 3.88 -2.65
CA THR A 14 -8.82 3.97 -4.11
C THR A 14 -7.70 3.24 -4.85
N GLN A 15 -8.01 2.71 -6.04
CA GLN A 15 -6.99 2.15 -6.92
C GLN A 15 -5.94 3.20 -7.32
N GLU A 16 -6.37 4.44 -7.54
CA GLU A 16 -5.48 5.55 -7.90
C GLU A 16 -4.40 5.81 -6.85
N LEU A 17 -4.72 5.68 -5.56
CA LEU A 17 -3.73 5.78 -4.48
C LEU A 17 -2.70 4.65 -4.57
N VAL A 18 -3.15 3.42 -4.84
CA VAL A 18 -2.26 2.25 -4.97
C VAL A 18 -1.33 2.42 -6.17
N ASP A 19 -1.84 2.90 -7.30
CA ASP A 19 -1.08 3.14 -8.53
C ASP A 19 -0.04 4.26 -8.34
N TYR A 20 -0.44 5.34 -7.65
CA TYR A 20 0.47 6.41 -7.25
C TYR A 20 1.63 5.87 -6.41
N LEU A 21 1.33 5.09 -5.37
CA LEU A 21 2.35 4.53 -4.49
C LEU A 21 3.27 3.55 -5.22
N ASN A 22 2.73 2.71 -6.11
CA ASN A 22 3.56 1.81 -6.93
C ASN A 22 4.50 2.57 -7.86
N THR A 23 4.05 3.71 -8.40
CA THR A 23 4.86 4.57 -9.26
C THR A 23 6.00 5.22 -8.48
N TRP A 24 5.71 5.77 -7.29
CA TRP A 24 6.69 6.49 -6.47
C TRP A 24 7.65 5.59 -5.71
N PHE A 25 7.21 4.40 -5.31
CA PHE A 25 8.02 3.43 -4.58
C PHE A 25 8.33 2.19 -5.42
N ASN A 26 8.59 2.41 -6.70
CA ASN A 26 9.11 1.36 -7.58
C ASN A 26 10.53 0.92 -7.16
N LEU A 27 11.04 -0.15 -7.76
CA LEU A 27 12.34 -0.70 -7.39
C LEU A 27 13.49 0.29 -7.61
N ASP A 28 13.45 1.08 -8.69
CA ASP A 28 14.47 2.07 -9.00
C ASP A 28 14.50 3.19 -7.95
N ALA A 29 13.33 3.65 -7.51
CA ALA A 29 13.18 4.61 -6.42
C ALA A 29 13.70 4.03 -5.09
N CYS A 30 13.41 2.76 -4.81
CA CYS A 30 13.98 2.08 -3.65
C CYS A 30 15.51 2.06 -3.71
N LEU A 31 16.10 1.67 -4.85
CA LEU A 31 17.55 1.60 -5.08
C LEU A 31 18.26 2.95 -4.95
N CYS A 32 17.56 4.06 -5.21
CA CYS A 32 18.09 5.41 -5.03
C CYS A 32 18.20 5.84 -3.56
N ASN A 33 17.68 5.07 -2.60
CA ASN A 33 17.83 5.40 -1.17
C ASN A 33 19.26 5.09 -0.72
N ASP A 34 19.90 6.05 -0.04
CA ASP A 34 21.23 5.91 0.55
C ASP A 34 21.19 5.08 1.84
N ILE A 35 20.83 3.80 1.71
CA ILE A 35 20.81 2.83 2.81
C ILE A 35 22.09 2.00 2.75
N LYS A 36 23.02 2.30 3.66
CA LYS A 36 24.36 1.69 3.70
C LYS A 36 24.38 0.20 4.06
N ASN A 37 23.31 -0.30 4.66
CA ASN A 37 23.22 -1.68 5.14
C ASN A 37 22.19 -2.47 4.33
N LEU A 38 22.64 -3.55 3.68
CA LEU A 38 21.79 -4.41 2.84
C LEU A 38 20.58 -5.01 3.58
N ARG A 39 20.72 -5.35 4.87
CA ARG A 39 19.59 -5.84 5.69
C ARG A 39 18.56 -4.74 5.92
N GLN A 40 19.00 -3.51 6.17
CA GLN A 40 18.10 -2.36 6.32
C GLN A 40 17.42 -2.03 4.99
N PHE A 41 18.18 -2.07 3.88
CA PHE A 41 17.65 -1.85 2.55
C PHE A 41 16.57 -2.86 2.19
N TYR A 42 16.84 -4.15 2.43
CA TYR A 42 15.86 -5.21 2.24
C TYR A 42 14.64 -5.02 3.13
N GLY A 43 14.82 -4.68 4.41
CA GLY A 43 13.72 -4.42 5.34
C GLY A 43 12.84 -3.25 4.89
N TYR A 44 13.46 -2.17 4.40
CA TYR A 44 12.76 -1.01 3.83
C TYR A 44 11.94 -1.40 2.60
N CYS A 45 12.55 -2.08 1.62
CA CYS A 45 11.87 -2.53 0.42
C CYS A 45 10.70 -3.45 0.75
N LYS A 46 10.91 -4.40 1.66
CA LYS A 46 9.86 -5.32 2.11
C LYS A 46 8.71 -4.56 2.78
N GLY A 47 9.02 -3.67 3.72
CA GLY A 47 8.00 -2.91 4.44
C GLY A 47 7.13 -2.06 3.52
N ILE A 48 7.72 -1.41 2.51
CA ILE A 48 6.95 -0.68 1.50
C ILE A 48 6.01 -1.62 0.75
N ARG A 49 6.52 -2.77 0.30
CA ARG A 49 5.71 -3.73 -0.46
C ARG A 49 4.57 -4.30 0.38
N ASP A 50 4.82 -4.62 1.65
CA ASP A 50 3.79 -5.11 2.57
C ASP A 50 2.67 -4.06 2.73
N VAL A 51 3.01 -2.78 2.89
CA VAL A 51 2.03 -1.69 3.00
C VAL A 51 1.24 -1.52 1.69
N ILE A 52 1.91 -1.41 0.55
CA ILE A 52 1.23 -1.19 -0.74
C ILE A 52 0.33 -2.39 -1.08
N ASN A 53 0.78 -3.62 -0.83
CA ASN A 53 -0.04 -4.81 -1.06
C ASN A 53 -1.27 -4.84 -0.16
N HIS A 54 -1.13 -4.45 1.11
CA HIS A 54 -2.28 -4.34 2.00
C HIS A 54 -3.30 -3.31 1.51
N LEU A 55 -2.84 -2.15 1.04
CA LEU A 55 -3.70 -1.13 0.44
C LEU A 55 -4.36 -1.62 -0.86
N ALA A 56 -3.64 -2.38 -1.68
CA ALA A 56 -4.19 -3.00 -2.88
C ALA A 56 -5.33 -3.98 -2.55
N MET A 57 -5.16 -4.82 -1.51
CA MET A 57 -6.22 -5.71 -1.04
C MET A 57 -7.48 -4.93 -0.61
N LEU A 58 -7.31 -3.85 0.16
CA LEU A 58 -8.44 -3.00 0.57
C LEU A 58 -9.13 -2.33 -0.62
N ALA A 59 -8.37 -1.92 -1.64
CA ALA A 59 -8.92 -1.34 -2.86
C ALA A 59 -9.68 -2.36 -3.73
N GLU A 60 -9.28 -3.63 -3.70
CA GLU A 60 -9.98 -4.72 -4.39
C GLU A 60 -11.28 -5.10 -3.68
N GLU A 61 -11.24 -5.21 -2.35
CA GLU A 61 -12.42 -5.49 -1.52
C GLU A 61 -13.51 -4.42 -1.73
N GLY A 62 -13.14 -3.16 -1.87
CA GLY A 62 -14.06 -2.05 -2.14
C GLY A 62 -14.62 -1.98 -3.56
N LYS A 63 -14.16 -2.82 -4.51
CA LYS A 63 -14.72 -2.91 -5.88
C LYS A 63 -15.70 -4.08 -6.06
N GLY A 64 -15.76 -4.99 -5.08
CA GLY A 64 -16.64 -6.16 -5.09
C GLY A 64 -18.05 -5.91 -4.54
N GLU A 65 -18.35 -4.68 -4.12
CA GLU A 65 -19.67 -4.16 -3.73
C GLU A 65 -20.27 -3.32 -4.86
#